data_AF-A0A350W417-F1
#
_entry.id   AF-A0A350W417-F1
#
_cell.length_a   1.000
_cell.length_b   1.000
_cell.length_c   1.000
_cell.angle_alpha   90.00
_cell.angle_beta   90.00
_cell.angle_gamma   90.00
#
_symmetry.space_group_name_H-M   'P 1'
#
loop_
_entity.id
_entity.type
_entity.pdbx_description
1 polymer ?
#
loop_
_entity_poly.entity_id
_entity_poly.type
_entity_poly.pdbx_seq_one_letter_code
_entity_poly.pdbx_strand_id
1 'polypeptide(L)'
;MRDKMTIILFSSEMDKALAAFTLATTAAASNMDVTIFFTFWGLNILKKSRFAVSKSQNILQKMFNFMSTSELPISKLNMFGLGPWMMKKLMKKSKMASLNDLMKLAKELNVKYIACTTSCGVMGLTKENFTDDVTEFAGASTYLAEAKDSKINLFI
;
A
#
# COMPACT_ATOMS: atom_id res chain seq x y z
N MET A 1 11.47 6.24 -24.28
CA MET A 1 10.75 5.57 -23.17
C MET A 1 10.85 6.47 -21.95
N ARG A 2 9.81 6.58 -21.13
CA ARG A 2 9.92 7.23 -19.83
C ARG A 2 10.73 6.34 -18.89
N ASP A 3 11.39 6.95 -17.93
CA ASP A 3 12.08 6.20 -16.88
C ASP A 3 11.04 5.54 -15.97
N LYS A 4 11.32 4.31 -15.52
CA LYS A 4 10.42 3.58 -14.64
C LYS A 4 10.95 3.52 -13.21
N MET A 5 10.03 3.47 -12.25
CA MET A 5 10.29 3.21 -10.84
C MET A 5 9.33 2.14 -10.33
N THR A 6 9.84 1.19 -9.54
CA THR A 6 9.00 0.22 -8.84
C THR A 6 9.20 0.27 -7.33
N ILE A 7 8.12 0.02 -6.59
CA ILE A 7 8.13 -0.13 -5.14
C ILE A 7 7.42 -1.44 -4.79
N ILE A 8 8.10 -2.35 -4.11
CA ILE A 8 7.41 -3.38 -3.31
C ILE A 8 6.98 -2.71 -2.02
N LEU A 9 5.67 -2.59 -1.78
CA LEU A 9 5.13 -2.14 -0.51
C LEU A 9 4.66 -3.37 0.27
N PHE A 10 5.56 -3.86 1.12
CA PHE A 10 5.34 -4.99 2.03
C PHE A 10 4.76 -4.52 3.36
N SER A 11 5.22 -3.38 3.83
CA SER A 11 4.89 -2.81 5.14
C SER A 11 3.50 -2.15 5.17
N SER A 12 2.87 -2.15 6.35
CA SER A 12 1.56 -1.50 6.58
C SER A 12 1.60 -0.44 7.68
N GLU A 13 2.77 0.10 7.96
CA GLU A 13 2.94 1.18 8.92
C GLU A 13 2.76 2.54 8.23
N MET A 14 2.11 3.48 8.93
CA MET A 14 1.69 4.77 8.41
C MET A 14 2.88 5.57 7.85
N ASP A 15 3.99 5.62 8.58
CA ASP A 15 5.21 6.33 8.21
C ASP A 15 5.89 5.71 6.98
N LYS A 16 5.90 4.38 6.86
CA LYS A 16 6.43 3.70 5.68
C LYS A 16 5.54 3.87 4.45
N ALA A 17 4.23 3.78 4.62
CA ALA A 17 3.26 4.07 3.57
C ALA A 17 3.41 5.51 3.08
N LEU A 18 3.49 6.49 3.99
CA LEU A 18 3.72 7.89 3.64
C LEU A 18 5.02 8.08 2.85
N ALA A 19 6.11 7.42 3.26
CA ALA A 19 7.38 7.48 2.53
C ALA A 19 7.25 6.90 1.12
N ALA A 20 6.63 5.72 0.97
CA ALA A 20 6.41 5.08 -0.32
C ALA A 20 5.57 5.95 -1.28
N PHE A 21 4.45 6.50 -0.80
CA PHE A 21 3.58 7.33 -1.61
C PHE A 21 4.16 8.72 -1.90
N THR A 22 4.96 9.28 -0.98
CA THR A 22 5.72 10.51 -1.27
C THR A 22 6.69 10.28 -2.41
N LEU A 23 7.49 9.21 -2.36
CA LEU A 23 8.42 8.87 -3.43
C LEU A 23 7.70 8.59 -4.75
N ALA A 24 6.62 7.82 -4.71
CA ALA A 24 5.84 7.47 -5.90
C ALA A 24 5.23 8.71 -6.58
N THR A 25 4.62 9.60 -5.81
CA THR A 25 4.02 10.83 -6.34
C THR A 25 5.09 11.79 -6.88
N THR A 26 6.23 11.93 -6.20
CA THR A 26 7.36 12.75 -6.70
C THR A 26 7.94 12.18 -8.00
N ALA A 27 8.15 10.87 -8.08
CA ALA A 27 8.65 10.21 -9.30
C ALA A 27 7.65 10.37 -10.46
N ALA A 28 6.36 10.13 -10.22
CA ALA A 28 5.33 10.28 -11.24
C ALA A 28 5.18 11.74 -11.72
N ALA A 29 5.24 12.71 -10.81
CA ALA A 29 5.29 14.14 -11.15
C ALA A 29 6.55 14.53 -11.94
N SER A 30 7.64 13.76 -11.80
CA SER A 30 8.87 13.90 -12.57
C SER A 30 8.86 13.11 -13.88
N ASN A 31 7.66 12.77 -14.38
CA ASN A 31 7.44 12.07 -15.66
C ASN A 31 8.03 10.65 -15.71
N MET A 32 8.11 9.96 -14.55
CA MET A 32 8.42 8.54 -14.48
C MET A 32 7.16 7.69 -14.47
N ASP A 33 7.21 6.52 -15.09
CA ASP A 33 6.16 5.51 -14.93
C ASP A 33 6.40 4.75 -13.61
N VAL A 34 5.45 4.81 -12.68
CA VAL A 34 5.60 4.26 -11.34
C VAL A 34 4.67 3.07 -11.12
N THR A 35 5.21 1.98 -10.62
CA THR A 35 4.45 0.79 -10.22
C THR A 35 4.66 0.48 -8.74
N ILE A 36 3.58 0.37 -7.98
CA ILE A 36 3.60 -0.09 -6.59
C ILE A 36 3.00 -1.49 -6.53
N PHE A 37 3.80 -2.47 -6.11
CA PHE A 37 3.40 -3.84 -5.87
C PHE A 37 3.12 -4.05 -4.38
N PHE A 38 1.85 -4.19 -4.03
CA PHE A 38 1.37 -4.39 -2.67
C PHE A 38 1.35 -5.87 -2.34
N THR A 39 2.06 -6.25 -1.28
CA THR A 39 2.15 -7.65 -0.85
C THR A 39 2.12 -7.75 0.67
N PHE A 40 1.73 -8.91 1.20
CA PHE A 40 1.55 -9.14 2.64
C PHE A 40 0.80 -7.99 3.32
N TRP A 41 1.40 -7.34 4.31
CA TRP A 41 0.76 -6.31 5.10
C TRP A 41 0.39 -5.08 4.27
N GLY A 42 1.18 -4.75 3.24
CA GLY A 42 0.91 -3.62 2.36
C GLY A 42 -0.46 -3.69 1.68
N LEU A 43 -1.01 -4.90 1.47
CA LEU A 43 -2.38 -5.08 0.97
C LEU A 43 -3.44 -4.42 1.87
N ASN A 44 -3.17 -4.25 3.17
CA ASN A 44 -4.08 -3.57 4.10
C ASN A 44 -4.29 -2.09 3.75
N ILE A 45 -3.33 -1.45 3.08
CA ILE A 45 -3.43 -0.05 2.66
C ILE A 45 -4.51 0.13 1.59
N LEU A 46 -4.76 -0.90 0.78
CA LEU A 46 -5.72 -0.89 -0.33
C LEU A 46 -7.11 -1.41 0.06
N LYS A 47 -7.34 -1.81 1.32
CA LYS A 47 -8.64 -2.37 1.72
C LYS A 47 -9.71 -1.27 1.82
N LYS A 48 -10.90 -1.53 1.27
CA LYS A 48 -12.08 -0.64 1.39
C LYS A 48 -12.59 -0.49 2.82
N SER A 49 -12.42 -1.53 3.64
CA SER A 49 -12.95 -1.59 5.00
C SER A 49 -11.99 -2.34 5.92
N ARG A 50 -12.01 -1.95 7.21
CA ARG A 50 -11.34 -2.66 8.31
C ARG A 50 -11.69 -4.14 8.36
N PHE A 51 -12.95 -4.45 8.05
CA PHE A 51 -13.49 -5.80 8.08
C PHE A 51 -13.78 -6.25 6.66
N ALA A 52 -12.71 -6.45 5.89
CA ALA A 52 -12.76 -7.11 4.58
C ALA A 52 -13.01 -8.62 4.77
N VAL A 53 -14.20 -8.96 5.27
CA VAL A 53 -14.62 -10.35 5.50
C VAL A 53 -15.37 -10.82 4.27
N SER A 54 -14.75 -11.71 3.49
CA SER A 54 -15.41 -12.36 2.36
C SER A 54 -16.06 -13.68 2.78
N LYS A 55 -17.16 -14.07 2.10
CA LYS A 55 -17.86 -15.34 2.35
C LYS A 55 -16.96 -16.56 2.11
N SER A 56 -15.93 -16.42 1.26
CA SER A 56 -14.97 -17.48 0.92
C SER A 56 -13.87 -17.70 1.97
N GLN A 57 -13.79 -16.89 3.02
CA GLN A 57 -12.72 -17.00 4.02
C GLN A 57 -12.94 -18.14 5.01
N ASN A 58 -11.87 -18.89 5.28
CA ASN A 58 -11.83 -19.89 6.34
C ASN A 58 -11.78 -19.24 7.73
N ILE A 59 -12.07 -20.00 8.80
CA ILE A 59 -12.12 -19.48 10.19
C ILE A 59 -10.81 -18.77 10.58
N LEU A 60 -9.66 -19.36 10.23
CA LEU A 60 -8.35 -18.76 10.50
C LEU A 60 -8.14 -17.43 9.77
N GLN A 61 -8.56 -17.33 8.51
CA GLN A 61 -8.46 -16.11 7.71
C GLN A 61 -9.40 -15.02 8.23
N LYS A 62 -10.62 -15.39 8.66
CA LYS A 62 -11.56 -14.46 9.31
C LYS A 62 -10.96 -13.90 10.60
N MET A 63 -10.40 -14.76 11.45
CA MET A 63 -9.76 -14.35 12.71
C MET A 63 -8.55 -13.45 12.44
N PHE A 64 -7.71 -13.82 11.47
CA PHE A 64 -6.56 -13.02 11.07
C PHE A 64 -6.96 -11.63 10.55
N ASN A 65 -7.93 -11.54 9.64
CA ASN A 65 -8.41 -10.26 9.12
C ASN A 65 -9.13 -9.41 10.17
N PHE A 66 -9.77 -10.03 11.16
CA PHE A 66 -10.36 -9.32 12.28
C PHE A 66 -9.30 -8.69 13.20
N MET A 67 -8.21 -9.41 13.45
CA MET A 67 -7.07 -8.89 14.23
C MET A 67 -6.21 -7.88 13.46
N SER A 68 -6.14 -8.03 12.13
CA SER A 68 -5.46 -7.11 11.22
C SER A 68 -6.24 -5.80 11.11
N THR A 69 -5.82 -4.75 11.81
CA THR A 69 -6.46 -3.43 11.71
C THR A 69 -6.17 -2.76 10.36
N SER A 70 -7.16 -2.06 9.79
CA SER A 70 -6.92 -1.13 8.67
C SER A 70 -6.29 0.18 9.11
N GLU A 71 -6.28 0.47 10.41
CA GLU A 71 -5.49 1.56 10.95
C GLU A 71 -4.01 1.17 10.93
N LEU A 72 -3.24 1.91 10.13
CA LEU A 72 -1.81 1.70 9.98
C LEU A 72 -1.10 2.14 11.27
N PRO A 73 -0.40 1.24 12.01
CA PRO A 73 0.42 1.64 13.15
C PRO A 73 1.62 2.46 12.68
N ILE A 74 2.40 3.05 13.58
CA ILE A 74 3.72 3.60 13.22
C ILE A 74 4.80 2.55 13.44
N SER A 75 5.85 2.56 12.62
CA SER A 75 6.91 1.53 12.63
C SER A 75 7.71 1.48 13.94
N LYS A 76 7.78 2.60 14.67
CA LYS A 76 8.46 2.73 15.97
C LYS A 76 7.62 3.56 16.91
N LEU A 77 7.75 3.34 18.23
CA LEU A 77 7.03 4.08 19.27
C LEU A 77 5.50 3.91 19.24
N ASN A 78 5.01 2.74 18.81
CA ASN A 78 3.59 2.40 18.87
C ASN A 78 3.14 2.11 20.32
N MET A 79 3.20 3.13 21.18
CA MET A 79 2.83 3.09 22.60
C MET A 79 1.31 3.01 22.75
N PHE A 80 0.73 1.84 22.49
CA PHE A 80 -0.73 1.61 22.56
C PHE A 80 -1.57 2.66 21.80
N GLY A 81 -1.08 3.13 20.65
CA GLY A 81 -1.78 4.13 19.81
C GLY A 81 -1.45 5.60 20.10
N LEU A 82 -0.72 5.91 21.18
CA LEU A 82 -0.28 7.29 21.46
C LEU A 82 0.71 7.82 20.41
N GLY A 83 1.62 6.95 19.94
CA GLY A 83 2.58 7.28 18.90
C GLY A 83 1.93 7.71 17.58
N PRO A 84 1.06 6.89 16.97
CA PRO A 84 0.34 7.27 15.75
C PRO A 84 -0.45 8.58 15.89
N TRP A 85 -1.10 8.80 17.04
CA TRP A 85 -1.81 10.05 17.32
C TRP A 85 -0.87 11.26 17.33
N MET A 86 0.27 11.15 18.02
CA MET A 86 1.27 12.21 18.08
C MET A 86 1.84 12.52 16.69
N MET A 87 2.18 11.49 15.91
CA MET A 87 2.67 11.67 14.54
C MET A 87 1.65 12.35 13.64
N LYS A 88 0.38 11.95 13.68
CA LYS A 88 -0.69 12.63 12.94
C LYS A 88 -0.79 14.12 13.32
N LYS A 89 -0.62 14.44 14.61
CA LYS A 89 -0.64 15.83 15.10
C LYS A 89 0.56 16.64 14.59
N LEU A 90 1.75 16.04 14.57
CA LEU A 90 2.96 16.67 14.01
C LEU A 90 2.82 16.91 12.51
N MET A 91 2.38 15.90 11.75
CA MET A 91 2.14 16.02 10.31
C MET A 91 1.16 17.15 9.98
N LYS A 92 0.04 17.24 10.71
CA LYS A 92 -0.96 18.28 10.51
C LYS A 92 -0.39 19.68 10.79
N LYS A 93 0.44 19.83 11.84
CA LYS A 93 1.12 21.10 12.15
C LYS A 93 2.12 21.49 11.06
N SER A 94 2.84 20.53 10.51
CA SER A 94 3.80 20.74 9.42
C SER A 94 3.18 20.84 8.03
N LYS A 95 1.84 20.83 7.93
CA LYS A 95 1.08 20.86 6.65
C LYS A 95 1.50 19.75 5.68
N MET A 96 1.89 18.60 6.21
CA MET A 96 2.22 17.43 5.39
C MET A 96 0.92 16.83 4.82
N ALA A 97 0.96 16.42 3.54
CA ALA A 97 -0.14 15.70 2.92
C ALA A 97 -0.45 14.41 3.70
N SER A 98 -1.74 14.10 3.85
CA SER A 98 -2.12 12.83 4.46
C SER A 98 -1.87 11.67 3.49
N LEU A 99 -1.82 10.44 4.00
CA LEU A 99 -1.69 9.26 3.14
C LEU A 99 -2.82 9.20 2.09
N ASN A 100 -4.06 9.54 2.49
CA ASN A 100 -5.20 9.57 1.58
C ASN A 100 -5.02 10.61 0.47
N ASP A 101 -4.44 11.78 0.77
CA ASP A 101 -4.17 12.81 -0.23
C ASP A 101 -3.09 12.34 -1.21
N LEU A 102 -2.03 11.70 -0.71
CA LEU A 102 -0.98 11.14 -1.55
C LEU A 102 -1.48 9.98 -2.41
N MET A 103 -2.37 9.12 -1.90
CA MET A 103 -2.98 8.04 -2.67
C MET A 103 -3.87 8.57 -3.80
N LYS A 104 -4.64 9.64 -3.53
CA LYS A 104 -5.44 10.33 -4.56
C LYS A 104 -4.55 10.94 -5.62
N LEU A 105 -3.50 11.67 -5.21
CA LEU A 105 -2.55 12.26 -6.14
C LEU A 105 -1.83 11.20 -6.98
N ALA A 106 -1.41 10.09 -6.37
CA ALA A 106 -0.79 8.99 -7.09
C ALA A 106 -1.75 8.37 -8.13
N LYS A 107 -3.05 8.27 -7.82
CA LYS A 107 -4.06 7.87 -8.80
C LYS A 107 -4.19 8.86 -9.95
N GLU A 108 -4.27 10.16 -9.66
CA GLU A 108 -4.33 11.23 -10.67
C GLU A 108 -3.11 11.23 -11.59
N LEU A 109 -1.95 10.88 -11.04
CA LEU A 109 -0.68 10.73 -11.77
C LEU A 109 -0.52 9.37 -12.46
N ASN A 110 -1.57 8.52 -12.49
CA ASN A 110 -1.58 7.20 -13.13
C ASN A 110 -0.53 6.23 -12.58
N VAL A 111 -0.23 6.29 -11.28
CA VAL A 111 0.63 5.29 -10.61
C VAL A 111 -0.09 3.93 -10.67
N LYS A 112 0.61 2.91 -11.17
CA LYS A 112 0.08 1.55 -11.31
C LYS A 112 0.10 0.82 -9.97
N TYR A 113 -1.05 0.36 -9.47
CA TYR A 113 -1.15 -0.45 -8.26
C TYR A 113 -1.40 -1.91 -8.58
N ILE A 114 -0.47 -2.79 -8.17
CA ILE A 114 -0.57 -4.23 -8.35
C ILE A 114 -0.79 -4.89 -6.99
N ALA A 115 -1.90 -5.63 -6.83
CA ALA A 115 -2.15 -6.44 -5.65
C ALA A 115 -1.62 -7.87 -5.84
N CYS A 116 -0.75 -8.32 -4.94
CA CYS A 116 -0.13 -9.64 -5.01
C CYS A 116 -1.16 -10.77 -4.80
N THR A 117 -1.39 -11.58 -5.84
CA THR A 117 -2.38 -12.68 -5.79
C THR A 117 -2.02 -13.76 -4.76
N THR A 118 -0.74 -14.08 -4.60
CA THR A 118 -0.28 -15.03 -3.58
C THR A 118 -0.64 -14.55 -2.17
N SER A 119 -0.32 -13.28 -1.87
CA SER A 119 -0.64 -12.67 -0.57
C SER A 119 -2.14 -12.54 -0.35
N CYS A 120 -2.92 -12.22 -1.40
CA CYS A 120 -4.37 -12.26 -1.34
C CYS A 120 -4.89 -13.66 -0.97
N GLY A 121 -4.37 -14.72 -1.58
CA GLY A 121 -4.76 -16.10 -1.27
C GLY A 121 -4.46 -16.50 0.17
N VAL A 122 -3.25 -16.16 0.66
CA VAL A 122 -2.84 -16.41 2.05
C VAL A 122 -3.79 -15.70 3.04
N MET A 123 -4.09 -14.43 2.78
CA MET A 123 -4.94 -13.60 3.63
C MET A 123 -6.45 -13.78 3.39
N GLY A 124 -6.84 -14.60 2.41
CA GLY A 124 -8.24 -14.81 2.03
C GLY A 124 -8.94 -13.56 1.47
N LEU A 125 -8.21 -12.70 0.76
CA LEU A 125 -8.74 -11.45 0.19
C LEU A 125 -9.16 -11.66 -1.27
N THR A 126 -10.36 -11.19 -1.60
CA THR A 126 -10.92 -11.16 -2.97
C THR A 126 -10.87 -9.75 -3.54
N LYS A 127 -11.09 -9.62 -4.85
CA LYS A 127 -11.09 -8.31 -5.54
C LYS A 127 -12.07 -7.32 -4.91
N GLU A 128 -13.22 -7.80 -4.39
CA GLU A 128 -14.23 -6.95 -3.75
C GLU A 128 -13.72 -6.26 -2.47
N ASN A 129 -12.65 -6.77 -1.86
CA ASN A 129 -12.10 -6.21 -0.62
C ASN A 129 -11.28 -4.94 -0.85
N PHE A 130 -10.84 -4.68 -2.08
CA PHE A 130 -9.90 -3.61 -2.39
C PHE A 130 -10.57 -2.38 -3.00
N THR A 131 -9.95 -1.21 -2.84
CA THR A 131 -10.37 0.02 -3.53
C THR A 131 -10.31 -0.17 -5.04
N ASP A 132 -11.08 0.63 -5.76
CA ASP A 132 -11.13 0.56 -7.24
C ASP A 132 -9.85 1.11 -7.90
N ASP A 133 -8.88 1.52 -7.08
CA ASP A 133 -7.57 2.02 -7.51
C ASP A 133 -6.60 0.88 -7.86
N VAL A 134 -6.93 -0.38 -7.51
CA VAL A 134 -6.11 -1.54 -7.88
C VAL A 134 -6.21 -1.79 -9.37
N THR A 135 -5.14 -1.46 -10.09
CA THR A 135 -5.06 -1.61 -11.54
C THR A 135 -4.90 -3.06 -11.99
N GLU A 136 -4.25 -3.90 -11.19
CA GLU A 136 -3.93 -5.27 -11.58
C GLU A 136 -3.84 -6.20 -10.35
N PHE A 137 -4.27 -7.45 -10.53
CA PHE A 137 -4.05 -8.53 -9.56
C PHE A 137 -3.08 -9.53 -10.18
N ALA A 138 -1.84 -9.56 -9.69
CA ALA A 138 -0.79 -10.36 -10.31
C ALA A 138 0.19 -10.97 -9.30
N GLY A 139 0.99 -11.92 -9.77
CA GLY A 139 2.02 -12.62 -8.97
C GLY A 139 3.38 -11.93 -9.01
N ALA A 140 4.36 -12.54 -8.34
CA ALA A 140 5.73 -12.04 -8.30
C ALA A 140 6.40 -11.96 -9.70
N SER A 141 6.00 -12.81 -10.64
CA SER A 141 6.51 -12.78 -12.02
C SER A 141 6.20 -11.46 -12.73
N THR A 142 4.98 -10.93 -12.57
CA THR A 142 4.58 -9.64 -13.13
C THR A 142 5.38 -8.50 -12.51
N TYR A 143 5.57 -8.52 -11.19
CA TYR A 143 6.44 -7.53 -10.54
C TYR A 143 7.86 -7.57 -11.11
N LEU A 144 8.46 -8.76 -11.25
CA LEU A 144 9.82 -8.88 -11.79
C LEU A 144 9.93 -8.37 -13.23
N ALA A 145 8.89 -8.54 -14.04
CA ALA A 145 8.84 -7.97 -15.39
C ALA A 145 8.85 -6.43 -15.38
N GLU A 146 8.08 -5.81 -14.49
CA GLU A 146 8.08 -4.35 -14.30
C GLU A 146 9.42 -3.84 -13.75
N ALA A 147 9.97 -4.54 -12.76
CA ALA A 147 11.20 -4.18 -12.06
C ALA A 147 12.45 -4.30 -12.94
N LYS A 148 12.47 -5.28 -13.85
CA LYS A 148 13.58 -5.51 -14.78
C LYS A 148 13.88 -4.29 -15.64
N ASP A 149 12.85 -3.57 -16.07
CA ASP A 149 12.99 -2.38 -16.93
C ASP A 149 13.06 -1.07 -16.13
N SER A 150 13.10 -1.16 -14.79
CA SER A 150 13.05 -0.03 -13.88
C SER A 150 14.43 0.44 -13.45
N LYS A 151 14.66 1.76 -13.48
CA LYS A 151 15.91 2.38 -13.01
C LYS A 151 15.99 2.43 -11.49
N ILE A 152 14.84 2.45 -10.82
CA ILE A 152 14.73 2.52 -9.37
C ILE A 152 13.84 1.38 -8.89
N ASN A 153 14.35 0.56 -7.96
CA ASN A 153 13.61 -0.56 -7.37
C ASN A 153 13.77 -0.47 -5.84
N LEU A 154 12.66 -0.29 -5.12
CA LEU A 154 12.64 -0.15 -3.67
C LEU A 154 11.80 -1.25 -3.02
N PHE A 155 12.18 -1.65 -1.82
CA PHE A 155 11.39 -2.51 -0.94
C PHE A 155 11.10 -1.74 0.35
N ILE A 156 9.83 -1.54 0.67
CA ILE A 156 9.36 -0.71 1.79
C ILE A 156 8.39 -1.50 2.67
#